data_AF-A0A4Q2Z9R5-F1
#
_entry.id   AF-A0A4Q2Z9R5-F1
#
_cell.length_a   1.000
_cell.length_b   1.000
_cell.length_c   1.000
_cell.angle_alpha   90.00
_cell.angle_beta   90.00
_cell.angle_gamma   90.00
#
_symmetry.space_group_name_H-M   'P 1'
#
loop_
_entity.id
_entity.type
_entity.pdbx_description
1 polymer ?
#
loop_
_entity_poly.entity_id
_entity_poly.type
_entity_poly.pdbx_seq_one_letter_code
_entity_poly.pdbx_strand_id
1 'polypeptide(L)'
;MYSEIDIANAVEAGVLSPEAANAFRNHVAEARSAPAVDEEHFRLLTGFNDIFVSIAAALILVAVAWIGFYIGSKSIGMDSFEGPRQIGISVAIAGAAVAGTSWVLAEYFTRQRRMALPSILLLLGFTGGVFAPKIAPTSANTPWLAEQFNLTTEMQHRQLAGTISIITGVVTAAAAWLHWRRFMVPITVAVGAMALVAVAVGAIMAFIPGAQDAAAVTTPVMIEIVPAS
;
A
#
# COMPACT_ATOMS: atom_id res chain seq x y z
N MET A 1 35.40 15.88 -29.61
CA MET A 1 34.28 16.21 -30.51
C MET A 1 34.88 16.88 -31.72
N TYR A 2 34.58 16.42 -32.94
CA TYR A 2 35.08 17.08 -34.16
C TYR A 2 34.29 18.37 -34.40
N SER A 3 34.98 19.44 -34.81
CA SER A 3 34.37 20.73 -35.12
C SER A 3 33.87 20.79 -36.57
N GLU A 4 33.04 21.78 -36.92
CA GLU A 4 32.62 22.01 -38.31
C GLU A 4 33.83 22.27 -39.24
N ILE A 5 34.89 22.86 -38.69
CA ILE A 5 36.15 23.10 -39.41
C ILE A 5 36.84 21.77 -39.71
N ASP A 6 36.86 20.83 -38.77
CA ASP A 6 37.46 19.50 -38.98
C ASP A 6 36.69 18.70 -40.05
N ILE A 7 35.36 18.81 -40.08
CA ILE A 7 34.50 18.15 -41.07
C ILE A 7 34.71 18.77 -42.47
N ALA A 8 34.81 20.10 -42.56
CA ALA A 8 35.07 20.79 -43.81
C ALA A 8 36.46 20.43 -44.39
N ASN A 9 37.49 20.44 -43.54
CA ASN A 9 38.85 20.06 -43.92
C ASN A 9 38.91 18.59 -44.41
N ALA A 10 38.14 17.70 -43.81
CA ALA A 10 38.08 16.30 -44.23
C ALA A 10 37.39 16.11 -45.59
N VAL A 11 36.44 16.97 -45.95
CA VAL A 11 35.83 16.99 -47.30
C VAL A 11 36.80 17.55 -48.32
N GLU A 12 37.50 18.64 -47.99
CA GLU A 12 38.51 19.26 -48.85
C GLU A 12 39.69 18.31 -49.13
N ALA A 13 40.11 17.55 -48.11
CA ALA A 13 41.14 16.53 -48.24
C ALA A 13 40.66 15.26 -48.97
N GLY A 14 39.39 15.19 -49.39
CA GLY A 14 38.81 14.03 -50.08
C GLY A 14 38.65 12.77 -49.21
N VAL A 15 38.83 12.90 -47.90
CA VAL A 15 38.68 11.81 -46.92
C VAL A 15 37.19 11.50 -46.68
N LEU A 16 36.34 12.53 -46.76
CA LEU A 16 34.88 12.42 -46.69
C LEU A 16 34.23 12.96 -47.96
N SER A 17 33.16 12.31 -48.41
CA SER A 17 32.32 12.90 -49.45
C SER A 17 31.44 14.02 -48.87
N PRO A 18 31.07 15.03 -49.68
CA PRO A 18 30.14 16.09 -49.27
C PRO A 18 28.80 15.53 -48.76
N GLU A 19 28.31 14.46 -49.38
CA GLU A 19 27.05 13.81 -49.00
C GLU A 19 27.17 13.14 -47.62
N ALA A 20 28.28 12.45 -47.34
CA ALA A 20 28.52 11.80 -46.06
C ALA A 20 28.70 12.82 -44.93
N ALA A 21 29.37 13.95 -45.20
CA ALA A 21 29.48 15.05 -44.25
C ALA A 21 28.10 15.66 -43.92
N ASN A 22 27.24 15.84 -44.91
CA ASN A 22 25.87 16.33 -44.69
C ASN A 22 25.00 15.32 -43.93
N ALA A 23 25.10 14.02 -44.26
CA ALA A 23 24.41 12.97 -43.52
C ALA A 23 24.86 12.92 -42.05
N PHE A 24 26.17 13.07 -41.80
CA PHE A 24 26.72 13.13 -40.44
C PHE A 24 26.23 14.36 -39.67
N ARG A 25 26.22 15.54 -40.29
CA ARG A 25 25.65 16.76 -39.67
C ARG A 25 24.17 16.56 -39.29
N ASN A 26 23.38 16.00 -40.21
CA ASN A 26 21.97 15.72 -39.95
C ASN A 26 21.80 14.72 -38.81
N HIS A 27 22.59 13.65 -38.77
CA HIS A 27 22.56 12.66 -37.70
C HIS A 27 22.93 13.25 -36.34
N VAL A 28 23.98 14.09 -36.27
CA VAL A 28 24.40 14.76 -35.02
C VAL A 28 23.36 15.78 -34.58
N ALA A 29 22.74 16.51 -35.50
CA ALA A 29 21.64 17.43 -35.19
C ALA A 29 20.42 16.69 -34.63
N GLU A 30 20.07 15.54 -35.21
CA GLU A 30 18.98 14.66 -34.75
C GLU A 30 19.31 14.01 -33.39
N ALA A 31 20.54 13.54 -33.20
CA ALA A 31 21.00 12.99 -31.93
C ALA A 31 21.08 14.03 -30.81
N ARG A 32 21.38 15.30 -31.12
CA ARG A 32 21.33 16.41 -30.17
C ARG A 32 19.91 16.88 -29.86
N SER A 33 18.96 16.61 -30.76
CA SER A 33 17.53 16.83 -30.51
C SER A 33 16.85 15.62 -29.85
N ALA A 34 17.55 14.50 -29.67
CA ALA A 34 17.12 13.38 -28.83
C ALA A 34 17.45 13.65 -27.34
N PRO A 35 16.45 13.77 -26.45
CA PRO A 35 16.65 14.30 -25.10
C PRO A 35 17.06 13.21 -24.10
N ALA A 36 18.31 12.73 -24.15
CA ALA A 36 18.78 11.70 -23.20
C ALA A 36 19.34 12.27 -21.88
N VAL A 37 19.77 13.54 -21.85
CA VAL A 37 20.42 14.16 -20.68
C VAL A 37 19.44 14.98 -19.82
N ASP A 38 18.39 15.54 -20.42
CA ASP A 38 17.37 16.30 -19.70
C ASP A 38 16.44 15.39 -18.86
N GLU A 39 16.19 14.15 -19.28
CA GLU A 39 15.28 13.23 -18.60
C GLU A 39 15.68 12.90 -17.16
N GLU A 40 16.97 12.88 -16.84
CA GLU A 40 17.44 12.59 -15.48
C GLU A 40 17.20 13.78 -14.53
N HIS A 41 17.40 15.01 -15.02
CA HIS A 41 17.13 16.23 -14.25
C HIS A 41 15.62 16.48 -14.09
N PHE A 42 14.83 16.22 -15.14
CA PHE A 42 13.37 16.29 -15.04
C PHE A 42 12.80 15.20 -14.13
N ARG A 43 13.39 14.00 -14.07
CA ARG A 43 12.99 12.96 -13.10
C ARG A 43 13.19 13.40 -11.65
N LEU A 44 14.30 14.08 -11.34
CA LEU A 44 14.55 14.61 -9.98
C LEU A 44 13.53 15.70 -9.59
N LEU A 45 13.24 16.65 -10.49
CA LEU A 45 12.24 17.70 -10.25
C LEU A 45 10.82 17.15 -10.14
N THR A 46 10.46 16.16 -10.96
CA THR A 46 9.13 15.53 -10.91
C THR A 46 8.97 14.67 -9.64
N GLY A 47 10.04 14.02 -9.17
CA GLY A 47 10.04 13.27 -7.92
C GLY A 47 9.82 14.12 -6.66
N PHE A 48 10.23 15.39 -6.67
CA PHE A 48 9.99 16.31 -5.55
C PHE A 48 8.50 16.66 -5.40
N ASN A 49 7.79 16.84 -6.53
CA ASN A 49 6.35 17.06 -6.52
C ASN A 49 5.59 15.88 -5.90
N ASP A 50 6.01 14.65 -6.20
CA ASP A 50 5.42 13.43 -5.63
C ASP A 50 5.47 13.40 -4.10
N ILE A 51 6.53 13.96 -3.49
CA ILE A 51 6.68 14.05 -2.02
C ILE A 51 5.62 14.98 -1.44
N PHE A 52 5.48 16.20 -1.96
CA PHE A 52 4.50 17.15 -1.45
C PHE A 52 3.07 16.65 -1.59
N VAL A 53 2.75 16.06 -2.74
CA VAL A 53 1.43 15.45 -2.98
C VAL A 53 1.19 14.30 -1.99
N SER A 54 2.20 13.48 -1.73
CA SER A 54 2.07 12.38 -0.76
C SER A 54 1.86 12.88 0.66
N ILE A 55 2.58 13.93 1.08
CA ILE A 55 2.37 14.55 2.40
C ILE A 55 0.96 15.13 2.50
N ALA A 56 0.51 15.87 1.48
CA ALA A 56 -0.85 16.41 1.46
C ALA A 56 -1.91 15.30 1.52
N ALA A 57 -1.74 14.24 0.73
CA ALA A 57 -2.64 13.08 0.75
C ALA A 57 -2.63 12.40 2.13
N ALA A 58 -1.47 12.22 2.76
CA ALA A 58 -1.36 11.65 4.11
C ALA A 58 -2.15 12.48 5.14
N LEU A 59 -1.96 13.80 5.14
CA LEU A 59 -2.66 14.72 6.05
C LEU A 59 -4.18 14.67 5.83
N ILE A 60 -4.61 14.63 4.57
CA ILE A 60 -6.04 14.48 4.23
C ILE A 60 -6.59 13.15 4.75
N LEU A 61 -5.90 12.03 4.52
CA LEU A 61 -6.38 10.72 4.99
C LEU A 61 -6.44 10.63 6.51
N VAL A 62 -5.47 11.21 7.22
CA VAL A 62 -5.50 11.32 8.68
C VAL A 62 -6.69 12.16 9.12
N ALA A 63 -6.89 13.35 8.54
CA ALA A 63 -8.02 14.21 8.89
C ALA A 63 -9.36 13.51 8.64
N VAL A 64 -9.51 12.82 7.50
CA VAL A 64 -10.70 12.03 7.17
C VAL A 64 -10.92 10.90 8.18
N ALA A 65 -9.87 10.22 8.62
CA ALA A 65 -9.99 9.19 9.64
C ALA A 65 -10.55 9.77 10.95
N TRP A 66 -10.00 10.90 11.41
CA TRP A 66 -10.48 11.59 12.62
C TRP A 66 -11.92 12.08 12.48
N ILE A 67 -12.26 12.70 11.35
CA ILE A 67 -13.62 13.18 11.07
C ILE A 67 -14.60 12.00 11.02
N GLY A 68 -14.26 10.92 10.31
CA GLY A 68 -15.12 9.73 10.22
C GLY A 68 -15.31 9.08 11.58
N PHE A 69 -14.27 9.04 12.41
CA PHE A 69 -14.38 8.54 13.78
C PHE A 69 -15.31 9.43 14.63
N TYR A 70 -15.15 10.75 14.54
CA TYR A 70 -15.98 11.73 15.26
C TYR A 70 -17.45 11.70 14.83
N ILE A 71 -17.72 11.63 13.53
CA ILE A 71 -19.08 11.46 13.01
C ILE A 71 -19.66 10.13 13.49
N GLY A 72 -18.85 9.07 13.42
CA GLY A 72 -19.24 7.76 13.87
C GLY A 72 -19.64 7.73 15.33
N SER A 73 -18.87 8.36 16.23
CA SER A 73 -19.23 8.45 17.65
C SER A 73 -20.49 9.27 17.87
N LYS A 74 -20.66 10.42 17.18
CA LYS A 74 -21.88 11.22 17.32
C LYS A 74 -23.14 10.55 16.79
N SER A 75 -23.04 9.73 15.74
CA SER A 75 -24.19 9.03 15.15
C SER A 75 -24.88 8.02 16.09
N ILE A 76 -24.17 7.58 17.12
CA ILE A 76 -24.61 6.59 18.11
C ILE A 76 -24.79 7.19 19.51
N GLY A 77 -24.89 8.53 19.60
CA GLY A 77 -25.20 9.23 20.85
C GLY A 77 -24.08 9.21 21.89
N MET A 78 -22.82 9.02 21.46
CA MET A 78 -21.67 8.96 22.37
C MET A 78 -21.22 10.36 22.78
N ASP A 79 -21.39 10.67 24.06
CA ASP A 79 -20.74 11.82 24.71
C ASP A 79 -19.51 11.40 25.56
N SER A 80 -19.38 10.09 25.86
CA SER A 80 -18.28 9.48 26.63
C SER A 80 -17.88 8.13 26.04
N PHE A 81 -16.61 7.70 26.15
CA PHE A 81 -16.18 6.36 25.73
C PHE A 81 -16.67 5.30 26.74
N GLU A 82 -17.71 4.53 26.44
CA GLU A 82 -18.29 3.56 27.40
C GLU A 82 -17.92 2.09 27.10
N GLY A 83 -17.22 1.78 26.00
CA GLY A 83 -16.61 0.46 25.83
C GLY A 83 -16.22 0.03 24.41
N PRO A 84 -15.78 -1.22 24.23
CA PRO A 84 -15.22 -1.71 22.97
C PRO A 84 -16.21 -1.80 21.78
N ARG A 85 -17.50 -2.06 22.01
CA ARG A 85 -18.51 -2.20 20.92
C ARG A 85 -18.76 -0.88 20.21
N GLN A 86 -18.78 0.16 21.04
CA GLN A 86 -18.98 1.55 20.69
C GLN A 86 -17.83 2.10 19.82
N ILE A 87 -16.60 1.66 20.08
CA ILE A 87 -15.43 1.93 19.24
C ILE A 87 -15.60 1.33 17.84
N GLY A 88 -16.30 0.20 17.71
CA GLY A 88 -16.41 -0.53 16.46
C GLY A 88 -17.10 0.22 15.32
N ILE A 89 -18.24 0.84 15.60
CA ILE A 89 -19.00 1.62 14.61
C ILE A 89 -18.19 2.85 14.16
N SER A 90 -17.57 3.55 15.11
CA SER A 90 -16.73 4.73 14.83
C SER A 90 -15.52 4.38 13.97
N VAL A 91 -14.82 3.28 14.27
CA VAL A 91 -13.70 2.80 13.45
C VAL A 91 -14.19 2.36 12.07
N ALA A 92 -15.37 1.76 11.96
CA ALA A 92 -15.93 1.35 10.68
C ALA A 92 -16.25 2.54 9.75
N ILE A 93 -16.86 3.59 10.30
CA ILE A 93 -17.14 4.81 9.55
C ILE A 93 -15.82 5.51 9.16
N ALA A 94 -14.86 5.60 10.09
CA ALA A 94 -13.54 6.14 9.82
C ALA A 94 -12.83 5.40 8.68
N GLY A 95 -12.74 4.06 8.76
CA GLY A 95 -12.07 3.27 7.74
C GLY A 95 -12.78 3.30 6.38
N ALA A 96 -14.11 3.32 6.36
CA ALA A 96 -14.87 3.49 5.12
C ALA A 96 -14.61 4.86 4.48
N ALA A 97 -14.57 5.94 5.28
CA ALA A 97 -14.25 7.28 4.80
C ALA A 97 -12.83 7.36 4.23
N VAL A 98 -11.85 6.77 4.93
CA VAL A 98 -10.47 6.67 4.44
C VAL A 98 -10.40 5.88 3.13
N ALA A 99 -11.03 4.70 3.07
CA ALA A 99 -11.02 3.87 1.86
C ALA A 99 -11.67 4.59 0.67
N GLY A 100 -12.82 5.22 0.88
CA GLY A 100 -13.49 6.01 -0.16
C GLY A 100 -12.63 7.18 -0.64
N THR A 101 -12.00 7.91 0.28
CA THR A 101 -11.13 9.05 -0.04
C THR A 101 -9.89 8.59 -0.78
N SER A 102 -9.25 7.50 -0.34
CA SER A 102 -8.11 6.91 -1.02
C SER A 102 -8.44 6.49 -2.45
N TRP A 103 -9.61 5.88 -2.68
CA TRP A 103 -10.06 5.52 -4.03
C TRP A 103 -10.26 6.75 -4.92
N VAL A 104 -10.96 7.77 -4.42
CA VAL A 104 -11.22 9.02 -5.18
C VAL A 104 -9.91 9.74 -5.52
N LEU A 105 -8.98 9.83 -4.59
CA LEU A 105 -7.67 10.42 -4.86
C LEU A 105 -6.84 9.57 -5.82
N ALA A 106 -6.93 8.23 -5.76
CA ALA A 106 -6.23 7.33 -6.69
C ALA A 106 -6.74 7.45 -8.13
N GLU A 107 -8.04 7.76 -8.33
CA GLU A 107 -8.59 8.09 -9.65
C GLU A 107 -7.89 9.27 -10.34
N TYR A 108 -7.33 10.19 -9.55
CA TYR A 108 -6.58 11.32 -10.07
C TYR A 108 -5.07 11.06 -10.06
N PHE A 109 -4.49 10.78 -8.90
CA PHE A 109 -3.04 10.69 -8.74
C PHE A 109 -2.43 9.41 -9.32
N THR A 110 -3.14 8.28 -9.22
CA THR A 110 -2.69 7.01 -9.76
C THR A 110 -3.07 6.85 -11.23
N ARG A 111 -4.36 7.01 -11.57
CA ARG A 111 -4.83 6.72 -12.93
C ARG A 111 -4.46 7.79 -13.96
N GLN A 112 -4.63 9.07 -13.60
CA GLN A 112 -4.47 10.18 -14.55
C GLN A 112 -3.05 10.75 -14.50
N ARG A 113 -2.54 11.06 -13.31
CA ARG A 113 -1.21 11.67 -13.11
C ARG A 113 -0.07 10.64 -13.09
N ARG A 114 -0.36 9.35 -12.88
CA ARG A 114 0.62 8.24 -12.83
C ARG A 114 1.79 8.48 -11.86
N MET A 115 1.53 9.14 -10.73
CA MET A 115 2.54 9.41 -9.69
C MET A 115 2.79 8.17 -8.83
N ALA A 116 4.04 7.81 -8.57
CA ALA A 116 4.36 6.54 -7.92
C ALA A 116 4.17 6.60 -6.39
N LEU A 117 4.75 7.60 -5.73
CA LEU A 117 4.76 7.72 -4.27
C LEU A 117 3.33 7.93 -3.70
N PRO A 118 2.51 8.86 -4.24
CA PRO A 118 1.15 9.03 -3.76
C PRO A 118 0.32 7.76 -3.99
N SER A 119 0.55 7.03 -5.07
CA SER A 119 -0.20 5.79 -5.37
C SER A 119 0.06 4.69 -4.37
N ILE A 120 1.30 4.53 -3.89
CA ILE A 120 1.62 3.57 -2.82
C ILE A 120 0.89 3.98 -1.54
N LEU A 121 0.94 5.26 -1.18
CA LEU A 121 0.28 5.78 0.02
C LEU A 121 -1.24 5.59 -0.04
N LEU A 122 -1.86 5.89 -1.18
CA LEU A 122 -3.30 5.75 -1.39
C LEU A 122 -3.73 4.27 -1.39
N LEU A 123 -2.91 3.37 -1.94
CA LEU A 123 -3.14 1.93 -1.81
C LEU A 123 -3.14 1.48 -0.34
N LEU A 124 -2.16 1.94 0.44
CA LEU A 124 -2.08 1.61 1.86
C LEU A 124 -3.26 2.21 2.64
N GLY A 125 -3.66 3.44 2.34
CA GLY A 125 -4.86 4.07 2.88
C GLY A 125 -6.13 3.28 2.54
N PHE A 126 -6.28 2.87 1.28
CA PHE A 126 -7.43 2.08 0.83
C PHE A 126 -7.50 0.72 1.51
N THR A 127 -6.42 -0.06 1.44
CA THR A 127 -6.37 -1.41 2.03
C THR A 127 -6.43 -1.37 3.56
N GLY A 128 -5.76 -0.40 4.20
CA GLY A 128 -5.85 -0.16 5.64
C GLY A 128 -7.25 0.26 6.08
N GLY A 129 -7.91 1.15 5.34
CA GLY A 129 -9.31 1.56 5.58
C GLY A 129 -10.31 0.43 5.38
N VAL A 130 -10.02 -0.52 4.49
CA VAL A 130 -10.79 -1.75 4.35
C VAL A 130 -10.48 -2.74 5.48
N PHE A 131 -9.23 -2.88 5.92
CA PHE A 131 -8.83 -3.91 6.89
C PHE A 131 -9.16 -3.53 8.34
N ALA A 132 -8.71 -2.36 8.80
CA ALA A 132 -8.71 -1.96 10.21
C ALA A 132 -10.09 -1.98 10.88
N PRO A 133 -11.19 -1.55 10.22
CA PRO A 133 -12.55 -1.68 10.75
C PRO A 133 -13.01 -3.05 11.19
N LYS A 134 -12.43 -4.11 10.61
CA LYS A 134 -12.88 -5.48 10.90
C LYS A 134 -12.09 -6.07 12.05
N ILE A 135 -10.77 -5.87 12.06
CA ILE A 135 -9.91 -6.49 13.05
C ILE A 135 -9.92 -5.77 14.39
N ALA A 136 -9.72 -4.44 14.43
CA ALA A 136 -9.50 -3.74 15.69
C ALA A 136 -10.73 -3.78 16.61
N PRO A 137 -11.95 -3.56 16.11
CA PRO A 137 -13.15 -3.73 16.91
C PRO A 137 -13.37 -5.17 17.34
N THR A 138 -13.17 -6.14 16.44
CA THR A 138 -13.39 -7.55 16.78
C THR A 138 -12.47 -8.01 17.91
N SER A 139 -11.17 -7.71 17.82
CA SER A 139 -10.20 -8.09 18.85
C SER A 139 -10.47 -7.43 20.19
N ALA A 140 -11.08 -6.24 20.19
CA ALA A 140 -11.47 -5.55 21.41
C ALA A 140 -12.81 -6.07 21.98
N ASN A 141 -13.64 -6.72 21.16
CA ASN A 141 -14.98 -7.19 21.48
C ASN A 141 -15.10 -8.71 21.65
N THR A 142 -13.99 -9.44 21.60
CA THR A 142 -13.95 -10.91 21.71
C THR A 142 -14.67 -11.46 22.96
N PRO A 143 -14.50 -10.90 24.18
CA PRO A 143 -15.19 -11.40 25.36
C PRO A 143 -16.72 -11.29 25.24
N TRP A 144 -17.21 -10.18 24.68
CA TRP A 144 -18.64 -10.03 24.45
C TRP A 144 -19.15 -10.98 23.36
N LEU A 145 -18.44 -11.09 22.24
CA LEU A 145 -18.85 -12.02 21.18
C LEU A 145 -18.95 -13.44 21.72
N ALA A 146 -18.00 -13.84 22.57
CA ALA A 146 -18.04 -15.13 23.25
C ALA A 146 -19.28 -15.30 24.12
N GLU A 147 -19.63 -14.30 24.94
CA GLU A 147 -20.86 -14.32 25.75
C GLU A 147 -22.12 -14.41 24.86
N GLN A 148 -22.21 -13.58 23.82
CA GLN A 148 -23.36 -13.53 22.91
C GLN A 148 -23.59 -14.86 22.17
N PHE A 149 -22.51 -15.54 21.80
CA PHE A 149 -22.55 -16.84 21.12
C PHE A 149 -22.46 -18.03 22.08
N ASN A 150 -22.48 -17.78 23.40
CA ASN A 150 -22.35 -18.79 24.45
C ASN A 150 -21.15 -19.72 24.24
N LEU A 151 -19.99 -19.15 23.88
CA LEU A 151 -18.75 -19.88 23.67
C LEU A 151 -18.13 -20.16 25.04
N THR A 152 -18.01 -21.44 25.40
CA THR A 152 -17.55 -21.88 26.73
C THR A 152 -16.18 -22.53 26.69
N THR A 153 -15.68 -22.90 25.51
CA THR A 153 -14.42 -23.62 25.35
C THR A 153 -13.37 -22.77 24.63
N GLU A 154 -12.09 -22.94 24.97
CA GLU A 154 -10.97 -22.28 24.27
C GLU A 154 -10.97 -22.57 22.75
N MET A 155 -11.37 -23.78 22.35
CA MET A 155 -11.48 -24.14 20.94
C MET A 155 -12.49 -23.27 20.19
N GLN A 156 -13.67 -23.03 20.79
CA GLN A 156 -14.69 -22.17 20.19
C GLN A 156 -14.22 -20.71 20.06
N HIS A 157 -13.52 -20.19 21.07
CA HIS A 157 -12.95 -18.84 21.01
C HIS A 157 -11.93 -18.69 19.88
N ARG A 158 -11.05 -19.68 19.71
CA ARG A 158 -10.09 -19.72 18.60
C ARG A 158 -10.78 -19.80 17.25
N GLN A 159 -11.78 -20.65 17.11
CA GLN A 159 -12.55 -20.80 15.86
C GLN A 159 -13.29 -19.50 15.49
N LEU A 160 -13.84 -18.77 16.47
CA LEU A 160 -14.46 -17.47 16.24
C LEU A 160 -13.42 -16.46 15.70
N ALA A 161 -12.27 -16.32 16.38
CA ALA A 161 -11.20 -15.43 15.94
C ALA A 161 -10.66 -15.80 14.55
N GLY A 162 -10.49 -17.10 14.27
CA GLY A 162 -10.12 -17.61 12.95
C GLY A 162 -11.13 -17.28 11.87
N THR A 163 -12.42 -17.50 12.14
CA THR A 163 -13.51 -17.18 11.20
C THR A 163 -13.52 -15.70 10.83
N ILE A 164 -13.38 -14.82 11.82
CA ILE A 164 -13.37 -13.38 11.57
C ILE A 164 -12.11 -12.95 10.80
N SER A 165 -10.97 -13.58 11.09
CA SER A 165 -9.73 -13.35 10.35
C SER A 165 -9.86 -13.76 8.88
N ILE A 166 -10.48 -14.92 8.60
CA ILE A 166 -10.76 -15.39 7.24
C ILE A 166 -11.67 -14.40 6.50
N ILE A 167 -12.80 -14.02 7.09
CA ILE A 167 -13.73 -13.07 6.47
C ILE A 167 -13.00 -11.74 6.18
N THR A 168 -12.25 -11.24 7.16
CA THR A 168 -11.50 -9.97 7.04
C THR A 168 -10.51 -10.02 5.88
N GLY A 169 -9.69 -11.07 5.79
CA GLY A 169 -8.70 -11.15 4.74
C GLY A 169 -9.28 -11.48 3.37
N VAL A 170 -10.37 -12.25 3.27
CA VAL A 170 -11.09 -12.45 1.99
C VAL A 170 -11.65 -11.11 1.48
N VAL A 171 -12.30 -10.33 2.33
CA VAL A 171 -12.81 -8.99 1.97
C VAL A 171 -11.67 -8.05 1.59
N THR A 172 -10.56 -8.07 2.33
CA THR A 172 -9.39 -7.23 2.06
C THR A 172 -8.71 -7.64 0.74
N ALA A 173 -8.57 -8.94 0.47
CA ALA A 173 -8.01 -9.45 -0.78
C ALA A 173 -8.90 -9.11 -1.98
N ALA A 174 -10.22 -9.24 -1.84
CA ALA A 174 -11.17 -8.84 -2.88
C ALA A 174 -11.10 -7.33 -3.17
N ALA A 175 -11.00 -6.50 -2.13
CA ALA A 175 -10.82 -5.06 -2.28
C ALA A 175 -9.47 -4.72 -2.96
N ALA A 176 -8.37 -5.35 -2.54
CA ALA A 176 -7.07 -5.19 -3.18
C ALA A 176 -7.10 -5.60 -4.66
N TRP A 177 -7.76 -6.72 -4.98
CA TRP A 177 -7.95 -7.14 -6.37
C TRP A 177 -8.76 -6.12 -7.18
N LEU A 178 -9.83 -5.57 -6.62
CA LEU A 178 -10.63 -4.52 -7.27
C LEU A 178 -9.80 -3.26 -7.52
N HIS A 179 -9.00 -2.85 -6.54
CA HIS A 179 -8.06 -1.74 -6.66
C HIS A 179 -7.02 -2.01 -7.76
N TRP A 180 -6.43 -3.21 -7.79
CA TRP A 180 -5.48 -3.60 -8.82
C TRP A 180 -6.09 -3.59 -10.21
N ARG A 181 -7.29 -4.16 -10.38
CA ARG A 181 -8.00 -4.17 -11.67
C ARG A 181 -8.24 -2.76 -12.20
N ARG A 182 -8.46 -1.79 -11.30
CA ARG A 182 -8.74 -0.40 -11.67
C ARG A 182 -7.48 0.42 -11.99
N PHE A 183 -6.45 0.28 -11.16
CA PHE A 183 -5.28 1.17 -11.18
C PHE A 183 -3.99 0.51 -11.68
N MET A 184 -3.97 -0.82 -11.79
CA MET A 184 -2.85 -1.62 -12.30
C MET A 184 -1.51 -1.40 -11.56
N VAL A 185 -1.56 -1.04 -10.28
CA VAL A 185 -0.36 -0.85 -9.46
C VAL A 185 0.21 -2.21 -9.05
N PRO A 186 1.44 -2.60 -9.46
CA PRO A 186 1.96 -3.95 -9.23
C PRO A 186 2.04 -4.34 -7.74
N ILE A 187 2.38 -3.38 -6.87
CA ILE A 187 2.50 -3.60 -5.42
C ILE A 187 1.17 -4.02 -4.76
N THR A 188 0.03 -3.72 -5.38
CA THR A 188 -1.29 -4.15 -4.88
C THR A 188 -1.41 -5.68 -4.83
N VAL A 189 -0.79 -6.40 -5.76
CA VAL A 189 -0.79 -7.87 -5.77
C VAL A 189 -0.04 -8.42 -4.56
N ALA A 190 1.09 -7.80 -4.20
CA ALA A 190 1.85 -8.19 -3.00
C ALA A 190 1.03 -7.98 -1.72
N VAL A 191 0.33 -6.84 -1.60
CA VAL A 191 -0.57 -6.57 -0.46
C VAL A 191 -1.70 -7.60 -0.39
N GLY A 192 -2.33 -7.93 -1.51
CA GLY A 192 -3.36 -8.97 -1.57
C GLY A 192 -2.84 -10.37 -1.19
N ALA A 193 -1.64 -10.73 -1.67
CA ALA A 193 -1.00 -12.00 -1.34
C ALA A 193 -0.66 -12.09 0.16
N MET A 194 -0.10 -11.02 0.75
CA MET A 194 0.16 -10.96 2.19
C MET A 194 -1.13 -11.15 3.01
N ALA A 195 -2.23 -10.53 2.59
CA ALA A 195 -3.52 -10.71 3.26
C ALA A 195 -4.00 -12.17 3.22
N LEU A 196 -3.87 -12.85 2.06
CA LEU A 196 -4.25 -14.26 1.93
C LEU A 196 -3.34 -15.20 2.73
N VAL A 197 -2.04 -14.93 2.79
CA VAL A 197 -1.10 -15.69 3.62
C VAL A 197 -1.45 -15.54 5.10
N ALA A 198 -1.71 -14.32 5.56
CA ALA A 198 -2.13 -14.08 6.94
C ALA A 198 -3.44 -14.83 7.28
N VAL A 199 -4.40 -14.89 6.34
CA VAL A 199 -5.61 -15.71 6.48
C VAL A 199 -5.30 -17.19 6.57
N ALA A 200 -4.45 -17.71 5.69
CA ALA A 200 -4.12 -19.14 5.67
C ALA A 200 -3.45 -19.58 6.97
N VAL A 201 -2.45 -18.80 7.44
CA VAL A 201 -1.78 -19.05 8.72
C VAL A 201 -2.76 -18.93 9.88
N GLY A 202 -3.58 -17.88 9.92
CA GLY A 202 -4.59 -17.70 10.96
C GLY A 202 -5.63 -18.83 11.00
N ALA A 203 -6.06 -19.32 9.84
CA ALA A 203 -6.99 -20.44 9.72
C ALA A 203 -6.37 -21.75 10.24
N ILE A 204 -5.11 -22.01 9.89
CA ILE A 204 -4.38 -23.17 10.41
C ILE A 204 -4.31 -23.13 11.94
N MET A 205 -3.90 -21.99 12.51
CA MET A 205 -3.80 -21.82 13.95
C MET A 205 -5.15 -21.92 14.67
N ALA A 206 -6.25 -21.55 14.01
CA ALA A 206 -7.58 -21.54 14.60
C ALA A 206 -8.31 -22.89 14.51
N PHE A 207 -8.10 -23.66 13.44
CA PHE A 207 -8.89 -24.85 13.14
C PHE A 207 -8.12 -26.18 13.21
N ILE A 208 -6.78 -26.16 13.21
CA ILE A 208 -5.97 -27.38 13.29
C ILE A 208 -5.53 -27.61 14.75
N PRO A 209 -6.02 -28.67 15.44
CA PRO A 209 -5.57 -29.01 16.77
C PRO A 209 -4.05 -29.30 16.79
N GLY A 210 -3.32 -28.77 17.78
CA GLY A 210 -1.88 -28.98 17.94
C GLY A 210 -0.98 -28.09 17.06
N ALA A 211 -1.55 -27.24 16.19
CA ALA A 211 -0.76 -26.32 15.35
C ALA A 211 0.06 -25.30 16.16
N GLN A 212 -0.48 -24.85 17.30
CA GLN A 212 0.22 -23.94 18.21
C GLN A 212 1.40 -24.61 18.92
N ASP A 213 1.22 -25.87 19.33
CA ASP A 213 2.25 -26.65 20.01
C ASP A 213 3.41 -26.94 19.05
N ALA A 214 3.10 -27.29 17.80
CA ALA A 214 4.09 -27.45 16.75
C ALA A 214 4.86 -26.15 16.45
N ALA A 215 4.16 -25.00 16.42
CA ALA A 215 4.79 -23.70 16.19
C ALA A 215 5.72 -23.27 17.33
N ALA A 216 5.32 -23.52 18.58
CA ALA A 216 6.11 -23.21 19.77
C ALA A 216 7.40 -24.06 19.85
N VAL A 217 7.34 -25.32 19.41
CA VAL A 217 8.50 -26.23 19.35
C VAL A 217 9.54 -25.77 18.30
N THR A 218 9.11 -25.11 17.22
CA THR A 218 10.01 -24.57 16.17
C THR A 218 10.68 -23.24 16.50
N THR A 219 10.32 -22.57 17.60
CA THR A 219 11.03 -21.39 18.13
C THR A 219 11.88 -21.78 19.35
N PRO A 220 13.07 -22.39 19.19
CA PRO A 220 13.92 -22.66 20.34
C PRO A 220 14.56 -21.35 20.84
N VAL A 221 14.33 -21.05 22.11
CA VAL A 221 15.25 -20.40 23.07
C VAL A 221 16.23 -19.39 22.44
N MET A 222 15.85 -18.10 22.42
CA MET A 222 16.78 -16.98 22.24
C MET A 222 16.85 -16.08 23.48
N ILE A 223 16.53 -16.62 24.67
CA ILE A 223 16.66 -15.91 25.95
C ILE A 223 17.13 -16.90 27.03
N GLU A 224 18.34 -17.43 26.91
CA GLU A 224 19.05 -18.03 28.05
C GLU A 224 20.55 -18.18 27.77
N ILE A 225 21.24 -17.05 27.51
CA ILE A 225 22.71 -17.04 27.57
C ILE A 225 23.21 -15.73 28.18
N VAL A 226 23.03 -15.54 29.49
CA VAL A 226 24.01 -14.84 30.33
C VAL A 226 23.93 -15.45 31.75
N PRO A 227 24.86 -16.34 32.15
CA PRO A 227 25.02 -16.63 33.56
C PRO A 227 25.67 -15.42 34.23
N ALA A 228 25.06 -14.91 35.29
CA ALA A 228 25.67 -13.92 36.17
C ALA A 228 26.88 -14.57 36.86
N SER A 229 28.07 -14.07 36.55
CA SER A 229 29.29 -14.24 37.35
C SER A 229 29.59 -12.94 38.08
#